data_AF-A0A914QG48-F1
#
_entry.id   AF-A0A914QG48-F1
#
_cell.length_a   1.000
_cell.length_b   1.000
_cell.length_c   1.000
_cell.angle_alpha   90.00
_cell.angle_beta   90.00
_cell.angle_gamma   90.00
#
_symmetry.space_group_name_H-M   'P 1'
#
loop_
_entity.id
_entity.type
_entity.pdbx_description
1 polymer ?
#
loop_
_entity_poly.entity_id
_entity_poly.type
_entity_poly.pdbx_seq_one_letter_code
_entity_poly.pdbx_strand_id
1 'polypeptide(L)'
;MVKSDSHMHRVRNVLLNKQKEKDRRDTVRRLRTEKKFATKVQKETEQQQRTDKRKFLEAVKKHRKGMKGQLETMLSNARSMDMDENDGGPSAERPQRGGGRGGASGGGKKFSRTARDKKYGFGGIKRGNKRNDKASFNDIGFKSKKGFGGRRPKFGKKR
;
A
#
# COMPACT_ATOMS: atom_id res chain seq x y z
N MET A 1 2.51 29.65 47.44
CA MET A 1 2.04 30.09 46.10
C MET A 1 0.52 30.00 46.06
N VAL A 2 -0.15 30.85 45.26
CA VAL A 2 -1.63 30.86 45.14
C VAL A 2 -2.20 29.57 44.54
N LYS A 3 -1.37 28.78 43.83
CA LYS A 3 -1.75 27.47 43.24
C LYS A 3 -0.92 26.35 43.86
N SER A 4 -1.53 25.18 44.03
CA SER A 4 -0.84 23.97 44.48
C SER A 4 -0.04 23.31 43.35
N ASP A 5 1.06 22.62 43.69
CA ASP A 5 1.91 21.95 42.70
C ASP A 5 1.18 20.86 41.93
N SER A 6 0.28 20.12 42.58
CA SER A 6 -0.62 19.15 41.93
C SER A 6 -1.47 19.80 40.83
N HIS A 7 -1.94 21.03 41.05
CA HIS A 7 -2.65 21.78 40.02
C HIS A 7 -1.73 22.16 38.86
N MET A 8 -0.50 22.61 39.14
CA MET A 8 0.48 22.95 38.10
C MET A 8 0.92 21.74 37.26
N HIS A 9 1.02 20.56 37.85
CA HIS A 9 1.27 19.31 37.11
C HIS A 9 0.12 18.97 36.15
N ARG A 10 -1.14 19.12 36.59
CA ARG A 10 -2.31 18.94 35.71
C ARG A 10 -2.30 19.93 34.55
N VAL A 11 -1.99 21.20 34.80
CA VAL A 11 -1.88 22.23 33.75
C VAL A 11 -0.79 21.85 32.75
N ARG A 12 0.40 21.43 33.22
CA ARG A 12 1.48 20.96 32.33
C ARG A 12 1.03 19.78 31.46
N ASN A 13 0.35 18.80 32.04
CA ASN A 13 -0.16 17.65 31.27
C ASN A 13 -1.15 18.07 30.19
N VAL A 14 -2.06 19.00 30.49
CA VAL A 14 -3.00 19.55 29.50
C VAL A 14 -2.27 20.29 28.39
N LEU A 15 -1.25 21.10 28.72
CA LEU A 15 -0.45 21.81 27.72
C LEU A 15 0.33 20.84 26.82
N LEU A 16 0.96 19.82 27.39
CA LEU A 16 1.67 18.78 26.63
C LEU A 16 0.72 18.01 25.71
N ASN A 17 -0.49 17.67 26.18
CA ASN A 17 -1.49 16.99 25.36
C ASN A 17 -1.96 17.88 24.20
N LYS A 18 -2.23 19.17 24.46
CA LYS A 18 -2.58 20.14 23.41
C LYS A 18 -1.48 20.28 22.36
N GLN A 19 -0.21 20.30 22.77
CA GLN A 19 0.91 20.36 21.84
C GLN A 19 0.98 19.10 20.97
N LYS A 20 0.92 17.91 21.59
CA LYS A 20 0.89 16.63 20.87
C LYS A 20 -0.27 16.53 19.89
N GLU A 21 -1.44 17.06 20.24
CA GLU A 21 -2.59 17.10 19.34
C GLU A 21 -2.35 18.04 18.14
N LYS A 22 -1.74 19.21 18.35
CA LYS A 22 -1.36 20.11 17.25
C LYS A 22 -0.36 19.42 16.31
N ASP A 23 0.71 18.85 16.86
CA ASP A 23 1.74 18.18 16.07
C ASP A 23 1.13 17.03 15.25
N ARG A 24 0.27 16.20 15.86
CA ARG A 24 -0.46 15.12 15.17
C ARG A 24 -1.33 15.64 14.03
N ARG A 25 -2.01 16.77 14.20
CA ARG A 25 -2.84 17.37 13.14
C ARG A 25 -1.97 17.83 11.97
N ASP A 26 -0.83 18.44 12.26
CA ASP A 26 0.09 18.93 11.23
C ASP A 26 0.79 17.80 10.49
N THR A 27 1.19 16.72 11.18
CA THR A 27 1.72 15.52 10.51
C THR A 27 0.68 14.88 9.61
N VAL A 28 -0.59 14.79 10.04
CA VAL A 28 -1.68 14.26 9.21
C VAL A 28 -1.94 15.15 7.99
N ARG A 29 -1.84 16.48 8.13
CA ARG A 29 -1.94 17.40 6.99
C ARG A 29 -0.80 17.19 5.99
N ARG A 30 0.45 17.08 6.45
CA ARG A 30 1.63 16.79 5.61
C ARG A 30 1.48 15.47 4.85
N LEU A 31 1.11 14.39 5.55
CA LEU A 31 0.88 13.09 4.92
C LEU A 31 -0.24 13.13 3.87
N ARG A 32 -1.28 13.95 4.07
CA ARG A 32 -2.35 14.13 3.07
C ARG A 32 -1.85 14.90 1.85
N THR A 33 -1.07 15.96 2.03
CA THR A 33 -0.51 16.73 0.91
C THR A 33 0.48 15.90 0.11
N GLU A 34 1.35 15.14 0.77
CA GLU A 34 2.29 14.22 0.13
C GLU A 34 1.56 13.16 -0.69
N LYS A 35 0.50 12.52 -0.16
CA LYS A 35 -0.29 11.55 -0.92
C LYS A 35 -0.97 12.17 -2.14
N LYS A 36 -1.53 13.38 -2.01
CA LYS A 36 -2.11 14.11 -3.14
C LYS A 36 -1.06 14.44 -4.19
N PHE A 37 0.13 14.89 -3.77
CA PHE A 37 1.23 15.19 -4.67
C PHE A 37 1.75 13.94 -5.37
N ALA A 38 1.97 12.84 -4.65
CA ALA A 38 2.42 11.57 -5.21
C ALA A 38 1.49 11.06 -6.31
N THR A 39 0.17 11.11 -6.10
CA THR A 39 -0.81 10.72 -7.12
C THR A 39 -0.84 11.66 -8.32
N LYS A 40 -0.61 12.98 -8.12
CA LYS A 40 -0.46 13.94 -9.22
C LYS A 40 0.80 13.63 -10.04
N VAL A 41 1.94 13.42 -9.38
CA VAL A 41 3.22 13.08 -10.00
C VAL A 41 3.09 11.80 -10.82
N GLN A 42 2.47 10.74 -10.27
CA GLN A 42 2.24 9.50 -11.02
C GLN A 42 1.46 9.75 -12.32
N LYS A 43 0.35 10.50 -12.26
CA LYS A 43 -0.43 10.84 -13.46
C LYS A 43 0.35 11.68 -14.46
N GLU A 44 1.10 12.65 -13.97
CA GLU A 44 1.94 13.53 -14.80
C GLU A 44 3.04 12.74 -15.51
N THR A 45 3.72 11.84 -14.81
CA THR A 45 4.74 10.96 -15.40
C THR A 45 4.14 10.03 -16.46
N GLU A 46 2.97 9.43 -16.23
CA GLU A 46 2.29 8.62 -17.25
C GLU A 46 1.88 9.45 -18.47
N GLN A 47 1.42 10.68 -18.26
CA GLN A 47 1.06 11.60 -19.33
C GLN A 47 2.28 12.01 -20.14
N GLN A 48 3.39 12.36 -19.48
CA GLN A 48 4.67 12.67 -20.11
C GLN A 48 5.15 11.48 -20.95
N GLN A 49 5.16 10.26 -20.39
CA GLN A 49 5.51 9.06 -21.15
C GLN A 49 4.63 8.84 -22.38
N ARG A 50 3.31 9.10 -22.28
CA ARG A 50 2.39 9.00 -23.42
C ARG A 50 2.67 10.08 -24.47
N THR A 51 2.94 11.32 -24.05
CA THR A 51 3.27 12.41 -24.97
C THR A 51 4.59 12.15 -25.67
N ASP A 52 5.59 11.61 -24.96
CA ASP A 52 6.90 11.34 -25.51
C ASP A 52 6.85 10.16 -26.49
N LYS A 53 6.11 9.09 -26.16
CA LYS A 53 5.81 8.01 -27.12
C LYS A 53 5.11 8.52 -28.37
N ARG A 54 4.16 9.46 -28.23
CA ARG A 54 3.47 10.07 -29.39
C ARG A 54 4.43 10.89 -30.24
N LYS A 55 5.25 11.76 -29.62
CA LYS A 55 6.28 12.55 -30.31
C LYS A 55 7.28 11.66 -31.04
N PHE A 56 7.73 10.59 -30.38
CA PHE A 56 8.64 9.62 -30.98
C PHE A 56 8.01 8.91 -32.18
N LEU A 57 6.77 8.41 -32.06
CA LEU A 57 6.06 7.79 -33.17
C LEU A 57 5.85 8.77 -34.34
N GLU A 58 5.60 10.04 -34.07
CA GLU A 58 5.50 11.08 -35.09
C GLU A 58 6.85 11.31 -35.79
N ALA A 59 7.94 11.42 -35.03
CA ALA A 59 9.30 11.54 -35.57
C ALA A 59 9.68 10.32 -36.44
N VAL A 60 9.37 9.10 -35.99
CA VAL A 60 9.58 7.86 -36.77
C VAL A 60 8.76 7.88 -38.07
N LYS A 61 7.50 8.32 -38.02
CA LYS A 61 6.66 8.46 -39.23
C LYS A 61 7.23 9.49 -40.20
N LYS A 62 7.74 10.63 -39.71
CA LYS A 62 8.40 11.66 -40.54
C LYS A 62 9.70 11.16 -41.14
N HIS A 63 10.52 10.46 -40.37
CA HIS A 63 11.74 9.81 -40.84
C HIS A 63 11.44 8.79 -41.94
N ARG A 64 10.41 7.94 -41.76
CA ARG A 64 9.94 7.00 -42.80
C ARG A 64 9.50 7.70 -44.09
N LYS A 65 9.01 8.95 -44.00
CA LYS A 65 8.65 9.80 -45.14
C LYS A 65 9.83 10.59 -45.72
N GLY A 66 11.06 10.37 -45.26
CA GLY A 66 12.28 11.01 -45.78
C GLY A 66 12.79 12.23 -44.99
N MET A 67 12.08 12.67 -43.95
CA MET A 67 12.51 13.79 -43.10
C MET A 67 13.37 13.29 -41.92
N LYS A 68 14.70 13.20 -42.11
CA LYS A 68 15.60 12.49 -41.18
C LYS A 68 15.96 13.24 -39.89
N GLY A 69 15.96 14.57 -39.88
CA GLY A 69 16.58 15.36 -38.80
C GLY A 69 15.91 15.27 -37.42
N GLN A 70 14.58 15.14 -37.33
CA GLN A 70 13.87 15.14 -36.03
C GLN A 70 14.07 13.86 -35.22
N LEU A 71 14.26 12.72 -35.90
CA LEU A 71 14.46 11.44 -35.21
C LEU A 71 15.91 11.29 -34.75
N GLU A 72 16.87 11.70 -35.59
CA GLU A 72 18.30 11.62 -35.29
C GLU A 72 18.68 12.47 -34.07
N THR A 73 18.13 13.69 -33.98
CA THR A 73 18.32 14.59 -32.83
C THR A 73 17.71 14.03 -31.53
N MET A 74 16.54 13.38 -31.60
CA MET A 74 15.96 12.70 -30.44
C MET A 74 16.81 11.51 -29.98
N LEU A 75 17.35 10.74 -30.93
CA LEU A 75 18.18 9.57 -30.62
C LEU A 75 19.58 9.96 -30.10
N SER A 76 20.18 11.04 -30.62
CA SER A 76 21.47 11.54 -30.13
C SER A 76 21.36 12.05 -28.69
N ASN A 77 20.27 12.76 -28.36
CA ASN A 77 19.99 13.25 -27.01
C ASN A 77 19.67 12.12 -26.03
N ALA A 78 19.02 11.04 -26.48
CA ALA A 78 18.79 9.86 -25.62
C ALA A 78 20.11 9.15 -25.30
N ARG A 79 21.00 9.01 -26.29
CA ARG A 79 22.30 8.35 -26.13
C ARG A 79 23.26 9.11 -25.21
N SER A 80 23.13 10.43 -25.09
CA SER A 80 23.89 11.21 -24.11
C SER A 80 23.36 11.08 -22.69
N MET A 81 22.06 10.82 -22.50
CA MET A 81 21.46 10.62 -21.16
C MET A 81 21.85 9.26 -20.55
N ASP A 82 21.86 8.18 -21.34
CA ASP A 82 22.21 6.82 -20.86
C ASP A 82 23.69 6.69 -20.42
N MET A 83 24.57 7.61 -20.83
CA MET A 83 26.00 7.57 -20.49
C MET A 83 26.33 8.26 -19.15
N ASP A 84 25.46 9.14 -18.65
CA ASP A 84 25.67 9.87 -17.38
C ASP A 84 25.23 9.04 -16.16
N GLU A 85 24.35 8.05 -16.34
CA GLU A 85 23.85 7.19 -15.25
C GLU A 85 24.75 5.98 -14.94
N ASN A 86 25.87 5.78 -15.65
CA ASN A 86 26.74 4.61 -15.51
C ASN A 86 28.13 4.89 -14.88
N ASP A 87 28.47 6.13 -14.55
CA ASP A 87 29.78 6.49 -13.98
C ASP A 87 29.64 7.08 -12.56
N GLY A 88 29.77 6.24 -11.51
CA GLY A 88 30.02 6.77 -10.16
C GLY A 88 29.51 6.00 -8.93
N GLY A 89 29.77 4.70 -8.79
CA GLY A 89 29.62 4.04 -7.47
C GLY A 89 30.22 2.64 -7.39
N PRO A 90 31.03 2.29 -6.36
CA PRO A 90 31.70 1.01 -6.30
C PRO A 90 30.70 -0.13 -6.11
N SER A 91 30.80 -1.10 -7.01
CA SER A 91 30.04 -2.35 -7.03
C SER A 91 30.32 -3.16 -5.76
N ALA A 92 29.40 -3.11 -4.79
CA ALA A 92 29.33 -4.09 -3.73
C ALA A 92 28.65 -5.35 -4.28
N GLU A 93 29.45 -6.41 -4.42
CA GLU A 93 29.06 -7.74 -4.88
C GLU A 93 27.78 -8.24 -4.18
N ARG A 94 26.66 -8.20 -4.92
CA ARG A 94 25.44 -8.93 -4.54
C ARG A 94 25.56 -10.36 -5.04
N PRO A 95 25.42 -11.39 -4.17
CA PRO A 95 25.50 -12.77 -4.62
C PRO A 95 24.35 -13.07 -5.58
N GLN A 96 24.71 -13.59 -6.75
CA GLN A 96 23.79 -14.11 -7.75
C GLN A 96 22.95 -15.24 -7.15
N ARG A 97 21.68 -14.95 -6.84
CA ARG A 97 20.65 -15.99 -6.78
C ARG A 97 20.17 -16.22 -8.20
N GLY A 98 20.68 -17.28 -8.81
CA GLY A 98 20.31 -17.72 -10.13
C GLY A 98 18.83 -18.09 -10.26
N GLY A 99 18.39 -18.12 -11.52
CA GLY A 99 17.21 -18.84 -11.96
C GLY A 99 15.90 -18.08 -11.79
N GLY A 100 15.39 -17.53 -12.89
CA GLY A 100 14.16 -16.77 -12.95
C GLY A 100 12.95 -17.50 -12.35
N ARG A 101 12.32 -16.85 -11.36
CA ARG A 101 10.94 -17.01 -10.86
C ARG A 101 10.58 -15.72 -10.09
N GLY A 102 9.54 -14.95 -10.37
CA GLY A 102 8.47 -15.08 -11.34
C GLY A 102 7.58 -13.82 -11.32
N GLY A 103 7.03 -13.50 -12.49
CA GLY A 103 5.68 -12.94 -12.52
C GLY A 103 4.73 -13.89 -11.79
N ALA A 104 3.69 -13.32 -11.20
CA ALA A 104 2.78 -13.92 -10.21
C ALA A 104 3.35 -13.98 -8.79
N SER A 105 2.96 -12.97 -8.01
CA SER A 105 2.86 -13.01 -6.55
C SER A 105 2.60 -14.43 -6.01
N GLY A 106 3.57 -14.93 -5.25
CA GLY A 106 3.47 -16.00 -4.25
C GLY A 106 2.35 -17.03 -4.45
N GLY A 107 2.72 -18.17 -5.03
CA GLY A 107 1.90 -19.37 -5.16
C GLY A 107 1.53 -20.05 -3.83
N GLY A 108 0.74 -19.37 -3.00
CA GLY A 108 -0.25 -20.07 -2.19
C GLY A 108 -1.41 -20.47 -3.09
N LYS A 109 -1.95 -21.70 -2.95
CA LYS A 109 -3.18 -22.13 -3.63
C LYS A 109 -4.22 -21.01 -3.49
N LYS A 110 -4.53 -20.31 -4.59
CA LYS A 110 -5.57 -19.27 -4.59
C LYS A 110 -6.85 -19.96 -4.10
N PHE A 111 -7.48 -19.42 -3.06
CA PHE A 111 -8.73 -19.98 -2.53
C PHE A 111 -9.72 -20.21 -3.68
N SER A 112 -10.34 -21.40 -3.72
CA SER A 112 -11.42 -21.69 -4.67
C SER A 112 -12.51 -20.62 -4.55
N ARG A 113 -13.28 -20.40 -5.63
CA ARG A 113 -14.40 -19.45 -5.61
C ARG A 113 -15.34 -19.75 -4.44
N THR A 114 -15.65 -21.02 -4.22
CA THR A 114 -16.43 -21.51 -3.07
C THR A 114 -15.81 -21.15 -1.71
N ALA A 115 -14.49 -21.27 -1.54
CA ALA A 115 -13.81 -20.90 -0.28
C ALA A 115 -13.77 -19.37 -0.07
N ARG A 116 -13.65 -18.60 -1.14
CA ARG A 116 -13.76 -17.14 -1.09
C ARG A 116 -15.18 -16.70 -0.75
N ASP A 117 -16.19 -17.32 -1.36
CA ASP A 117 -17.59 -17.00 -1.10
C ASP A 117 -17.99 -17.38 0.34
N LYS A 118 -17.47 -18.48 0.89
CA LYS A 118 -17.65 -18.81 2.32
C LYS A 118 -16.97 -17.79 3.25
N LYS A 119 -15.76 -17.34 2.92
CA LYS A 119 -14.99 -16.42 3.77
C LYS A 119 -15.49 -14.97 3.69
N TYR A 120 -15.86 -14.53 2.49
CA TYR A 120 -16.15 -13.13 2.17
C TYR A 120 -17.58 -12.88 1.70
N GLY A 121 -18.38 -13.90 1.39
CA GLY A 121 -19.67 -13.77 0.71
C GLY A 121 -19.51 -13.68 -0.81
N PHE A 122 -20.61 -13.89 -1.55
CA PHE A 122 -20.60 -13.81 -3.01
C PHE A 122 -20.33 -12.35 -3.43
N GLY A 123 -19.13 -12.03 -3.94
CA GLY A 123 -18.82 -10.69 -4.49
C GLY A 123 -18.10 -9.69 -3.57
N GLY A 124 -17.15 -10.14 -2.73
CA GLY A 124 -16.23 -9.25 -2.00
C GLY A 124 -16.66 -8.96 -0.55
N ILE A 125 -15.90 -8.14 0.18
CA ILE A 125 -15.98 -7.94 1.65
C ILE A 125 -17.44 -7.82 2.12
N LYS A 126 -17.96 -8.95 2.59
CA LYS A 126 -19.22 -9.20 3.31
C LYS A 126 -20.26 -8.11 3.04
N ARG A 127 -21.02 -8.24 1.94
CA ARG A 127 -22.15 -7.39 1.49
C ARG A 127 -23.11 -6.96 2.62
N GLY A 128 -22.70 -6.09 3.52
CA GLY A 128 -23.50 -5.71 4.68
C GLY A 128 -23.68 -6.80 5.75
N ASN A 129 -23.32 -8.08 5.56
CA ASN A 129 -23.48 -9.16 6.56
C ASN A 129 -22.67 -8.98 7.88
N LYS A 130 -21.91 -7.89 8.04
CA LYS A 130 -21.30 -7.48 9.31
C LYS A 130 -22.00 -6.27 9.95
N ARG A 131 -23.09 -5.78 9.35
CA ARG A 131 -23.93 -4.74 9.94
C ARG A 131 -24.81 -5.40 11.00
N ASN A 132 -25.14 -4.64 12.04
CA ASN A 132 -26.09 -5.10 13.04
C ASN A 132 -27.49 -5.10 12.41
N ASP A 133 -28.06 -6.29 12.26
CA ASP A 133 -29.43 -6.48 11.82
C ASP A 133 -30.33 -6.62 13.06
N LYS A 134 -31.63 -6.37 12.94
CA LYS A 134 -32.58 -6.50 14.07
C LYS A 134 -32.51 -7.88 14.76
N ALA A 135 -32.17 -8.94 14.01
CA ALA A 135 -31.94 -10.28 14.54
C ALA A 135 -30.67 -10.40 15.41
N SER A 136 -29.62 -9.63 15.12
CA SER A 136 -28.37 -9.62 15.89
C SER A 136 -28.47 -8.88 17.23
N PHE A 137 -29.43 -7.95 17.36
CA PHE A 137 -29.70 -7.22 18.60
C PHE A 137 -30.23 -8.14 19.71
N ASN A 138 -31.03 -9.13 19.35
CA ASN A 138 -31.64 -10.08 20.30
C ASN A 138 -30.66 -11.18 20.77
N ASP A 139 -29.50 -11.33 20.13
CA ASP A 139 -28.51 -12.36 20.45
C ASP A 139 -27.33 -11.83 21.31
N ILE A 140 -27.45 -10.60 21.82
CA ILE A 140 -26.49 -9.96 22.74
C ILE A 140 -26.66 -10.49 24.19
N GLY A 141 -27.68 -11.32 24.44
CA GLY A 141 -27.84 -12.04 25.69
C GLY A 141 -26.65 -12.97 25.93
N PHE A 142 -26.04 -12.88 27.13
CA PHE A 142 -24.90 -13.65 27.60
C PHE A 142 -25.03 -15.16 27.33
N LYS A 143 -24.67 -15.62 26.13
CA LYS A 143 -24.40 -17.02 25.87
C LYS A 143 -22.98 -17.28 26.36
N SER A 144 -22.87 -17.88 27.53
CA SER A 144 -21.62 -18.44 28.02
C SER A 144 -21.00 -19.28 26.90
N LYS A 145 -19.76 -18.96 26.52
CA LYS A 145 -19.01 -19.71 25.51
C LYS A 145 -18.84 -21.15 25.99
N LYS A 146 -19.76 -22.05 25.64
CA LYS A 146 -19.46 -23.48 25.59
C LYS A 146 -18.66 -23.70 24.31
N GLY A 147 -17.34 -23.56 24.45
CA GLY A 147 -16.38 -23.69 23.35
C GLY A 147 -16.54 -25.04 22.65
N PHE A 148 -16.80 -24.98 21.34
CA PHE A 148 -16.71 -26.12 20.44
C PHE A 148 -15.24 -26.27 20.03
N GLY A 149 -14.56 -27.30 20.54
CA GLY A 149 -13.21 -27.65 20.10
C GLY A 149 -12.25 -28.03 21.23
N GLY A 150 -12.47 -29.21 21.83
CA GLY A 150 -11.52 -29.80 22.77
C GLY A 150 -11.96 -31.22 23.12
N ARG A 151 -11.55 -32.20 22.31
CA ARG A 151 -11.62 -33.62 22.68
C ARG A 151 -10.94 -33.78 24.03
N ARG A 152 -11.70 -34.15 25.07
CA ARG A 152 -11.13 -34.63 26.33
C ARG A 152 -10.46 -35.98 26.05
N PRO A 153 -9.20 -36.21 26.42
CA PRO A 153 -8.63 -37.54 26.33
C PRO A 153 -9.37 -38.44 27.34
N LYS A 154 -9.85 -39.61 26.89
CA LYS A 154 -10.32 -40.67 27.78
C LYS A 154 -9.12 -41.10 28.63
N PHE A 155 -9.10 -40.68 29.88
CA PHE A 155 -8.18 -41.26 30.87
C PHE A 155 -8.72 -42.62 31.31
N GLY A 156 -7.78 -43.55 31.46
CA GLY A 156 -7.99 -44.98 31.51
C GLY A 156 -8.76 -45.50 32.72
N LYS A 157 -9.33 -46.67 32.48
CA LYS A 157 -9.81 -47.66 33.43
C LYS A 157 -8.80 -47.85 34.57
N LYS A 158 -9.23 -47.71 35.82
CA LYS A 158 -8.59 -48.36 36.98
C LYS A 158 -9.69 -48.94 37.86
N ARG A 159 -9.59 -50.27 37.98
CA ARG A 159 -10.04 -51.20 39.04
C ARG A 159 -11.49 -51.10 39.45
#